data_AF-A0A970BFT7-F1
#
_entry.id   AF-A0A970BFT7-F1
#
_cell.length_a   1.000
_cell.length_b   1.000
_cell.length_c   1.000
_cell.angle_alpha   90.00
_cell.angle_beta   90.00
_cell.angle_gamma   90.00
#
_symmetry.space_group_name_H-M   'P 1'
#
loop_
_entity.id
_entity.type
_entity.pdbx_description
1 polymer ?
#
loop_
_entity_poly.entity_id
_entity_poly.type
_entity_poly.pdbx_seq_one_letter_code
_entity_poly.pdbx_strand_id
1 'polypeptide(L)'
;RNEDKVMLEGNQNGERNTYSQELIHQEALQFIRNNKDKPFFAMLTYTLPHAELNLPHDSIYHIYEDMFEETPYSGGYHDSEKPRASFAAMVSLLDKYVGEVIQELKELDIDDNTIIIFTSDNGPHMEGGADPEFFNSSGPLRGIKRDLYEGGIRVPMIVRYPNQIKAGCKTNHKSAFWDIMPTLADIANIELPANEQTDGISFLPTLLNKGEQNEHKYLYWEFHEAGGRLALLEGDWKMVILNAKTEEIVELYNLADDLGETNNLIDQEAEKAKQMYDKLKSIRTESEVFPFYSK
;
A
#
# COMPACT_ATOMS: atom_id res chain seq x y z
N ARG A 1 6.27 -20.89 15.85
CA ARG A 1 5.55 -20.68 14.58
C ARG A 1 5.92 -19.39 13.87
N ASN A 2 6.10 -18.24 14.55
CA ASN A 2 6.52 -17.00 13.85
C ASN A 2 7.92 -17.07 13.22
N GLU A 3 8.77 -17.99 13.68
CA GLU A 3 10.14 -18.18 13.15
C GLU A 3 10.26 -19.40 12.22
N ASP A 4 9.18 -20.16 12.04
CA ASP A 4 9.23 -21.44 11.33
C ASP A 4 8.76 -21.24 9.88
N LYS A 5 9.64 -21.55 8.92
CA LYS A 5 9.26 -21.60 7.50
C LYS A 5 8.34 -22.80 7.25
N VAL A 6 7.13 -22.55 6.77
CA VAL A 6 6.20 -23.60 6.31
C VAL A 6 6.41 -23.83 4.82
N MET A 7 6.78 -25.05 4.44
CA MET A 7 6.90 -25.45 3.05
C MET A 7 5.53 -25.92 2.53
N LEU A 8 5.12 -25.39 1.36
CA LEU A 8 3.92 -25.84 0.67
C LEU A 8 4.30 -27.01 -0.26
N GLU A 9 4.36 -28.21 0.30
CA GLU A 9 4.79 -29.42 -0.43
C GLU A 9 4.00 -29.66 -1.73
N GLY A 10 2.70 -29.33 -1.72
CA GLY A 10 1.82 -29.43 -2.90
C GLY A 10 2.14 -28.45 -4.04
N ASN A 11 3.10 -27.55 -3.84
CA ASN A 11 3.57 -26.59 -4.85
C ASN A 11 5.03 -26.81 -5.26
N GLN A 12 5.63 -27.94 -4.90
CA GLN A 12 6.99 -28.28 -5.32
C GLN A 12 7.01 -28.83 -6.76
N ASN A 13 8.18 -28.79 -7.40
CA ASN A 13 8.40 -29.36 -8.74
C ASN A 13 7.45 -28.85 -9.84
N GLY A 14 6.92 -27.63 -9.69
CA GLY A 14 5.97 -27.02 -10.63
C GLY A 14 4.52 -27.42 -10.41
N GLU A 15 4.21 -28.22 -9.38
CA GLU A 15 2.83 -28.46 -8.95
C GLU A 15 2.21 -27.19 -8.34
N ARG A 16 0.88 -27.14 -8.27
CA ARG A 16 0.10 -25.99 -7.78
C ARG A 16 -1.14 -26.44 -7.02
N ASN A 17 -0.97 -27.46 -6.18
CA ASN A 17 -2.08 -28.10 -5.47
C ASN A 17 -2.55 -27.33 -4.23
N THR A 18 -1.81 -26.30 -3.80
CA THR A 18 -2.09 -25.56 -2.57
C THR A 18 -2.17 -24.07 -2.84
N TYR A 19 -3.34 -23.49 -2.57
CA TYR A 19 -3.53 -22.06 -2.69
C TYR A 19 -3.10 -21.34 -1.40
N SER A 20 -1.98 -20.64 -1.45
CA SER A 20 -1.35 -20.08 -0.25
C SER A 20 -2.22 -19.06 0.48
N GLN A 21 -3.06 -18.30 -0.24
CA GLN A 21 -3.89 -17.26 0.35
C GLN A 21 -4.96 -17.83 1.27
N GLU A 22 -5.50 -19.01 0.95
CA GLU A 22 -6.43 -19.71 1.84
C GLU A 22 -5.73 -20.14 3.13
N LEU A 23 -4.53 -20.71 3.05
CA LEU A 23 -3.77 -21.09 4.24
C LEU A 23 -3.41 -19.88 5.11
N ILE A 24 -2.96 -18.78 4.51
CA ILE A 24 -2.67 -17.53 5.22
C ILE A 24 -3.94 -17.02 5.93
N HIS A 25 -5.08 -17.04 5.24
CA HIS A 25 -6.35 -16.60 5.82
C HIS A 25 -6.78 -17.49 7.00
N GLN A 26 -6.72 -18.82 6.86
CA GLN A 26 -7.08 -19.74 7.93
C GLN A 26 -6.19 -19.59 9.16
N GLU A 27 -4.88 -19.41 8.97
CA GLU A 27 -3.96 -19.15 10.08
C GLU A 27 -4.22 -17.77 10.72
N ALA A 28 -4.64 -16.76 9.95
CA ALA A 28 -5.04 -15.46 10.50
C ALA A 28 -6.27 -15.57 11.41
N LEU A 29 -7.34 -16.26 10.96
CA LEU A 29 -8.51 -16.52 11.80
C LEU A 29 -8.15 -17.34 13.04
N GLN A 30 -7.32 -18.38 12.89
CA GLN A 30 -6.87 -19.20 14.01
C GLN A 30 -6.05 -18.39 15.01
N PHE A 31 -5.19 -17.48 14.55
CA PHE A 31 -4.45 -16.57 15.41
C PHE A 31 -5.39 -15.69 16.22
N ILE A 32 -6.40 -15.08 15.59
CA ILE A 32 -7.39 -14.23 16.28
C ILE A 32 -8.10 -15.04 17.37
N ARG A 33 -8.63 -16.23 17.03
CA ARG A 33 -9.29 -17.13 17.99
C ARG A 33 -8.42 -17.48 19.19
N ASN A 34 -7.16 -17.83 18.94
CA ASN A 34 -6.21 -18.23 19.98
C ASN A 34 -5.80 -17.08 20.91
N ASN A 35 -5.95 -15.83 20.47
CA ASN A 35 -5.52 -14.66 21.23
C ASN A 35 -6.68 -13.80 21.74
N LYS A 36 -7.95 -14.18 21.55
CA LYS A 36 -9.14 -13.39 21.93
C LYS A 36 -9.14 -12.89 23.39
N ASP A 37 -8.49 -13.61 24.31
CA ASP A 37 -8.48 -13.29 25.75
C ASP A 37 -7.34 -12.34 26.17
N LYS A 38 -6.55 -11.83 25.21
CA LYS A 38 -5.48 -10.86 25.46
C LYS A 38 -5.32 -9.89 24.28
N PRO A 39 -4.73 -8.70 24.48
CA PRO A 39 -4.39 -7.83 23.36
C PRO A 39 -3.46 -8.54 22.37
N PHE A 40 -3.68 -8.34 21.08
CA PHE A 40 -2.83 -8.88 20.02
C PHE A 40 -2.58 -7.86 18.91
N PHE A 41 -1.50 -8.08 18.18
CA PHE A 41 -1.21 -7.43 16.91
C PHE A 41 -1.18 -8.50 15.83
N ALA A 42 -1.90 -8.28 14.73
CA ALA A 42 -1.94 -9.17 13.58
C ALA A 42 -1.69 -8.35 12.32
N MET A 43 -0.64 -8.70 11.57
CA MET A 43 -0.34 -8.12 10.26
C MET A 43 -0.65 -9.17 9.20
N LEU A 44 -1.77 -8.99 8.51
CA LEU A 44 -2.28 -9.94 7.53
C LEU A 44 -1.78 -9.55 6.13
N THR A 45 -0.67 -10.15 5.70
CA THR A 45 0.00 -9.84 4.43
C THR A 45 -0.50 -10.70 3.28
N TYR A 46 -1.77 -10.53 2.91
CA TYR A 46 -2.29 -11.14 1.69
C TYR A 46 -1.48 -10.66 0.48
N THR A 47 -1.19 -11.57 -0.45
CA THR A 47 -0.53 -11.19 -1.71
C THR A 47 -1.53 -10.93 -2.82
N LEU A 48 -2.84 -10.88 -2.51
CA LEU A 48 -3.89 -10.53 -3.45
C LEU A 48 -3.94 -9.00 -3.65
N PRO A 49 -4.12 -8.49 -4.89
CA PRO A 49 -4.27 -9.20 -6.15
C PRO A 49 -2.95 -9.29 -6.96
N HIS A 50 -1.78 -9.34 -6.32
CA HIS A 50 -0.48 -9.37 -7.02
C HIS A 50 -0.37 -10.56 -7.98
N ALA A 51 0.40 -10.38 -9.06
CA ALA A 51 0.76 -11.44 -10.00
C ALA A 51 1.36 -12.68 -9.32
N GLU A 52 1.15 -13.89 -9.85
CA GLU A 52 0.43 -14.24 -11.08
C GLU A 52 -1.10 -14.24 -10.90
N LEU A 53 -1.84 -13.91 -11.97
CA LEU A 53 -3.31 -13.86 -11.96
C LEU A 53 -3.91 -15.26 -12.14
N ASN A 54 -3.62 -16.12 -11.16
CA ASN A 54 -4.11 -17.48 -11.06
C ASN A 54 -4.62 -17.73 -9.65
N LEU A 55 -5.86 -18.18 -9.57
CA LEU A 55 -6.53 -18.61 -8.35
C LEU A 55 -7.33 -19.87 -8.64
N PRO A 56 -7.78 -20.64 -7.64
CA PRO A 56 -8.71 -21.73 -7.85
C PRO A 56 -9.95 -21.25 -8.62
N HIS A 57 -10.37 -22.01 -9.63
CA HIS A 57 -11.60 -21.74 -10.39
C HIS A 57 -12.82 -22.20 -9.57
N ASP A 58 -13.03 -21.53 -8.43
CA ASP A 58 -14.10 -21.80 -7.50
C ASP A 58 -15.32 -20.91 -7.77
N SER A 59 -16.28 -20.89 -6.83
CA SER A 59 -17.49 -20.09 -6.96
C SER A 59 -17.23 -18.59 -7.12
N ILE A 60 -16.12 -18.05 -6.59
CA ILE A 60 -15.80 -16.63 -6.74
C ILE A 60 -15.28 -16.38 -8.15
N TYR A 61 -14.38 -17.23 -8.67
CA TYR A 61 -13.90 -17.12 -10.06
C TYR A 61 -15.04 -17.18 -11.07
N HIS A 62 -15.97 -18.13 -10.91
CA HIS A 62 -17.09 -18.33 -11.82
C HIS A 62 -18.07 -17.14 -11.87
N ILE A 63 -18.04 -16.21 -10.92
CA ILE A 63 -18.78 -14.94 -11.02
C ILE A 63 -18.24 -14.10 -12.18
N TYR A 64 -16.92 -14.13 -12.41
CA TYR A 64 -16.19 -13.26 -13.33
C TYR A 64 -15.77 -13.94 -14.64
N GLU A 65 -15.79 -15.27 -14.69
CA GLU A 65 -15.23 -16.09 -15.77
C GLU A 65 -15.61 -15.62 -17.18
N ASP A 66 -16.85 -15.16 -17.40
CA ASP A 66 -17.31 -14.68 -18.72
C ASP A 66 -17.79 -13.23 -18.69
N MET A 67 -17.37 -12.43 -17.69
CA MET A 67 -17.84 -11.05 -17.54
C MET A 67 -17.08 -10.03 -18.40
N PHE A 68 -15.88 -10.37 -18.86
CA PHE A 68 -15.00 -9.45 -19.57
C PHE A 68 -14.54 -10.02 -20.92
N GLU A 69 -14.22 -9.13 -21.84
CA GLU A 69 -13.38 -9.51 -22.98
C GLU A 69 -11.96 -9.75 -22.47
N GLU A 70 -11.41 -10.92 -22.78
CA GLU A 70 -10.13 -11.37 -22.25
C GLU A 70 -9.04 -11.34 -23.31
N THR A 71 -7.81 -11.04 -22.88
CA THR A 71 -6.60 -11.25 -23.66
C THR A 71 -5.68 -12.14 -22.83
N PRO A 72 -5.49 -13.43 -23.21
CA PRO A 72 -4.64 -14.34 -22.46
C PRO A 72 -3.22 -13.77 -22.29
N TYR A 73 -2.66 -13.96 -21.10
CA TYR A 73 -1.29 -13.59 -20.79
C TYR A 73 -0.36 -14.80 -20.84
N SER A 74 0.82 -14.63 -21.44
CA SER A 74 1.95 -15.56 -21.32
C SER A 74 3.25 -14.76 -21.20
N GLY A 75 4.10 -15.05 -20.21
CA GLY A 75 5.29 -14.23 -19.95
C GLY A 75 6.08 -14.57 -18.69
N GLY A 76 6.64 -13.54 -18.03
CA GLY A 76 7.54 -13.69 -16.86
C GLY A 76 6.88 -14.20 -15.57
N TYR A 77 5.57 -14.47 -15.63
CA TYR A 77 4.74 -15.12 -14.61
C TYR A 77 3.99 -16.28 -15.27
N HIS A 78 3.33 -17.12 -14.50
CA HIS A 78 2.50 -18.17 -15.11
C HIS A 78 1.44 -17.59 -16.03
N ASP A 79 1.14 -18.35 -17.09
CA ASP A 79 0.11 -18.03 -18.04
C ASP A 79 -1.22 -17.80 -17.32
N SER A 80 -2.03 -16.89 -17.84
CA SER A 80 -3.39 -16.64 -17.37
C SER A 80 -4.31 -16.55 -18.57
N GLU A 81 -5.28 -17.46 -18.66
CA GLU A 81 -6.21 -17.51 -19.79
C GLU A 81 -7.17 -16.32 -19.79
N LYS A 82 -7.63 -15.92 -18.58
CA LYS A 82 -8.61 -14.87 -18.36
C LYS A 82 -8.13 -13.90 -17.26
N PRO A 83 -7.09 -13.09 -17.53
CA PRO A 83 -6.46 -12.27 -16.50
C PRO A 83 -7.41 -11.26 -15.86
N ARG A 84 -8.36 -10.68 -16.59
CA ARG A 84 -9.30 -9.70 -16.00
C ARG A 84 -10.27 -10.38 -15.05
N ALA A 85 -10.83 -11.53 -15.43
CA ALA A 85 -11.66 -12.35 -14.55
C ALA A 85 -10.90 -12.78 -13.30
N SER A 86 -9.66 -13.26 -13.46
CA SER A 86 -8.81 -13.67 -12.34
C SER A 86 -8.53 -12.51 -11.39
N PHE A 87 -8.15 -11.33 -11.90
CA PHE A 87 -7.89 -10.14 -11.08
C PHE A 87 -9.13 -9.73 -10.27
N ALA A 88 -10.29 -9.63 -10.93
CA ALA A 88 -11.53 -9.26 -10.26
C ALA A 88 -11.92 -10.29 -9.18
N ALA A 89 -11.77 -11.58 -9.46
CA ALA A 89 -12.02 -12.64 -8.49
C ALA A 89 -11.04 -12.59 -7.30
N MET A 90 -9.76 -12.27 -7.52
CA MET A 90 -8.78 -12.08 -6.45
C MET A 90 -9.12 -10.90 -5.53
N VAL A 91 -9.60 -9.79 -6.10
CA VAL A 91 -10.08 -8.63 -5.31
C VAL A 91 -11.31 -9.01 -4.49
N SER A 92 -12.28 -9.71 -5.07
CA SER A 92 -13.46 -10.19 -4.34
C SER A 92 -13.14 -11.21 -3.26
N LEU A 93 -12.13 -12.07 -3.48
CA LEU A 93 -11.65 -12.98 -2.46
C LEU A 93 -11.01 -12.22 -1.29
N LEU A 94 -10.21 -11.18 -1.57
CA LEU A 94 -9.65 -10.32 -0.52
C LEU A 94 -10.76 -9.63 0.29
N ASP A 95 -11.78 -9.09 -0.38
CA ASP A 95 -12.95 -8.49 0.29
C ASP A 95 -13.68 -9.51 1.18
N LYS A 96 -13.90 -10.74 0.68
CA LYS A 96 -14.45 -11.84 1.46
C LYS A 96 -13.62 -12.12 2.71
N TYR A 97 -12.29 -12.22 2.58
CA TYR A 97 -11.40 -12.46 3.73
C TYR A 97 -11.44 -11.34 4.76
N VAL A 98 -11.55 -10.07 4.34
CA VAL A 98 -11.77 -8.96 5.26
C VAL A 98 -13.11 -9.11 5.98
N GLY A 99 -14.17 -9.47 5.25
CA GLY A 99 -15.49 -9.77 5.82
C GLY A 99 -15.46 -10.89 6.86
N GLU A 100 -14.75 -11.99 6.57
CA GLU A 100 -14.58 -13.12 7.48
C GLU A 100 -13.81 -12.74 8.75
N VAL A 101 -12.76 -11.92 8.64
CA VAL A 101 -12.06 -11.37 9.83
C VAL A 101 -13.01 -10.53 10.68
N ILE A 102 -13.78 -9.63 10.07
CA ILE A 102 -14.74 -8.79 10.81
C ILE A 102 -15.81 -9.64 11.49
N GLN A 103 -16.31 -10.67 10.80
CA GLN A 103 -17.29 -11.59 11.35
C GLN A 103 -16.74 -12.37 12.53
N GLU A 104 -15.52 -12.90 12.42
CA GLU A 104 -14.82 -13.61 13.50
C GLU A 104 -14.66 -12.73 14.75
N LEU A 105 -14.25 -11.46 14.58
CA LEU A 105 -14.11 -10.53 15.70
C LEU A 105 -15.44 -10.28 16.43
N LYS A 106 -16.55 -10.25 15.69
CA LYS A 106 -17.91 -10.10 16.27
C LYS A 106 -18.36 -11.36 17.00
N GLU A 107 -18.13 -12.53 16.42
CA GLU A 107 -18.48 -13.82 17.04
C GLU A 107 -17.71 -14.07 18.33
N LEU A 108 -16.48 -13.56 18.41
CA LEU A 108 -15.63 -13.62 19.59
C LEU A 108 -15.88 -12.49 20.61
N ASP A 109 -16.81 -11.57 20.32
CA ASP A 109 -17.15 -10.41 21.17
C ASP A 109 -15.96 -9.48 21.47
N ILE A 110 -15.06 -9.30 20.50
CA ILE A 110 -13.87 -8.44 20.60
C ILE A 110 -13.81 -7.33 19.53
N ASP A 111 -14.81 -7.26 18.65
CA ASP A 111 -14.91 -6.27 17.56
C ASP A 111 -14.83 -4.82 18.06
N ASP A 112 -15.54 -4.51 19.15
CA ASP A 112 -15.60 -3.16 19.71
C ASP A 112 -14.28 -2.69 20.33
N ASN A 113 -13.35 -3.62 20.60
CA ASN A 113 -12.03 -3.34 21.15
C ASN A 113 -10.90 -3.68 20.16
N THR A 114 -11.20 -3.77 18.86
CA THR A 114 -10.23 -4.07 17.81
C THR A 114 -10.16 -2.93 16.81
N ILE A 115 -8.94 -2.46 16.54
CA ILE A 115 -8.66 -1.52 15.45
C ILE A 115 -8.27 -2.31 14.21
N ILE A 116 -8.99 -2.10 13.11
CA ILE A 116 -8.66 -2.65 11.79
C ILE A 116 -8.13 -1.52 10.92
N ILE A 117 -6.93 -1.70 10.38
CA ILE A 117 -6.34 -0.81 9.37
C ILE A 117 -6.20 -1.62 8.08
N PHE A 118 -6.91 -1.23 7.04
CA PHE A 118 -6.79 -1.81 5.70
C PHE A 118 -6.06 -0.82 4.80
N THR A 119 -5.03 -1.29 4.09
CA THR A 119 -4.25 -0.48 3.15
C THR A 119 -3.60 -1.35 2.08
N SER A 120 -3.07 -0.72 1.03
CA SER A 120 -2.17 -1.35 0.06
C SER A 120 -0.71 -1.01 0.37
N ASP A 121 0.23 -1.80 -0.13
CA ASP A 121 1.69 -1.59 -0.01
C ASP A 121 2.24 -0.64 -1.08
N ASN A 122 1.58 -0.57 -2.24
CA ASN A 122 1.84 0.37 -3.34
C ASN A 122 0.60 0.54 -4.23
N GLY A 123 0.74 1.40 -5.25
CA GLY A 123 -0.23 1.55 -6.34
C GLY A 123 -0.49 0.28 -7.14
N PRO A 124 -1.45 0.29 -8.07
CA PRO A 124 -1.79 -0.90 -8.85
C PRO A 124 -0.62 -1.32 -9.73
N HIS A 125 -0.64 -2.57 -10.19
CA HIS A 125 0.47 -3.18 -10.90
C HIS A 125 0.00 -3.69 -12.28
N MET A 126 0.93 -3.94 -13.20
CA MET A 126 0.63 -4.48 -14.55
C MET A 126 1.29 -5.84 -14.82
N GLU A 127 2.06 -6.34 -13.85
CA GLU A 127 2.71 -7.64 -13.89
C GLU A 127 1.69 -8.79 -14.06
N GLY A 128 2.11 -9.88 -14.71
CA GLY A 128 1.33 -11.12 -14.78
C GLY A 128 0.01 -11.02 -15.54
N GLY A 129 -0.13 -10.03 -16.44
CA GLY A 129 -1.35 -9.81 -17.22
C GLY A 129 -2.37 -8.87 -16.56
N ALA A 130 -2.03 -8.26 -15.42
CA ALA A 130 -2.89 -7.27 -14.78
C ALA A 130 -3.10 -6.04 -15.69
N ASP A 131 -4.33 -5.55 -15.68
CA ASP A 131 -4.79 -4.49 -16.57
C ASP A 131 -5.34 -3.31 -15.74
N PRO A 132 -4.45 -2.50 -15.14
CA PRO A 132 -4.86 -1.39 -14.28
C PRO A 132 -5.57 -0.27 -15.05
N GLU A 133 -5.39 -0.19 -16.38
CA GLU A 133 -6.10 0.76 -17.24
C GLU A 133 -7.56 0.36 -17.40
N PHE A 134 -7.85 -0.90 -17.74
CA PHE A 134 -9.22 -1.40 -17.88
C PHE A 134 -10.06 -1.23 -16.60
N PHE A 135 -9.48 -1.54 -15.44
CA PHE A 135 -10.15 -1.39 -14.15
C PHE A 135 -10.10 0.03 -13.58
N ASN A 136 -9.44 0.97 -14.27
CA ASN A 136 -9.20 2.32 -13.78
C ASN A 136 -8.63 2.32 -12.35
N SER A 137 -7.66 1.44 -12.09
CA SER A 137 -7.22 1.09 -10.73
C SER A 137 -6.55 2.24 -9.98
N SER A 138 -5.91 3.17 -10.69
CA SER A 138 -5.34 4.40 -10.11
C SER A 138 -6.36 5.54 -10.04
N GLY A 139 -7.56 5.39 -10.60
CA GLY A 139 -8.56 6.45 -10.70
C GLY A 139 -7.97 7.69 -11.40
N PRO A 140 -8.11 8.90 -10.82
CA PRO A 140 -7.57 10.12 -11.42
C PRO A 140 -6.05 10.27 -11.26
N LEU A 141 -5.38 9.36 -10.54
CA LEU A 141 -3.97 9.48 -10.18
C LEU A 141 -3.08 8.94 -11.31
N ARG A 142 -1.95 9.61 -11.56
CA ARG A 142 -0.98 9.18 -12.57
C ARG A 142 -0.01 8.15 -12.03
N GLY A 143 0.38 7.21 -12.89
CA GLY A 143 1.37 6.19 -12.58
C GLY A 143 0.80 4.97 -11.85
N ILE A 144 1.67 3.98 -11.73
CA ILE A 144 1.40 2.67 -11.15
C ILE A 144 2.58 2.25 -10.26
N LYS A 145 2.57 1.03 -9.74
CA LYS A 145 3.65 0.43 -8.95
C LYS A 145 5.03 0.77 -9.51
N ARG A 146 5.95 1.19 -8.62
CA ARG A 146 7.31 1.71 -8.87
C ARG A 146 7.39 3.16 -9.36
N ASP A 147 6.29 3.79 -9.77
CA ASP A 147 6.27 5.23 -10.01
C ASP A 147 6.22 6.00 -8.69
N LEU A 148 6.79 7.21 -8.68
CA LEU A 148 6.65 8.14 -7.56
C LEU A 148 5.59 9.22 -7.83
N TYR A 149 4.83 9.08 -8.92
CA TYR A 149 3.57 9.76 -9.14
C TYR A 149 2.49 9.27 -8.16
N GLU A 150 1.41 10.04 -7.96
CA GLU A 150 0.37 9.76 -6.96
C GLU A 150 -0.18 8.34 -7.12
N GLY A 151 -0.40 7.86 -8.33
CA GLY A 151 -0.94 6.53 -8.58
C GLY A 151 0.00 5.39 -8.17
N GLY A 152 1.31 5.65 -8.00
CA GLY A 152 2.27 4.66 -7.51
C GLY A 152 2.43 4.60 -6.00
N ILE A 153 2.21 5.73 -5.30
CA ILE A 153 2.50 5.88 -3.85
C ILE A 153 1.30 6.25 -2.98
N ARG A 154 0.19 6.72 -3.56
CA ARG A 154 -1.04 7.06 -2.83
C ARG A 154 -2.00 5.88 -2.88
N VAL A 155 -2.16 5.24 -1.73
CA VAL A 155 -2.94 4.01 -1.57
C VAL A 155 -4.20 4.25 -0.75
N PRO A 156 -5.25 3.41 -0.90
CA PRO A 156 -6.41 3.47 -0.02
C PRO A 156 -5.98 3.14 1.42
N MET A 157 -6.48 3.90 2.39
CA MET A 157 -6.41 3.54 3.81
C MET A 157 -7.81 3.66 4.43
N ILE A 158 -8.28 2.58 5.04
CA ILE A 158 -9.52 2.54 5.80
C ILE A 158 -9.19 2.10 7.22
N VAL A 159 -9.59 2.90 8.20
CA VAL A 159 -9.42 2.57 9.62
C VAL A 159 -10.78 2.42 10.27
N ARG A 160 -10.99 1.31 10.97
CA ARG A 160 -12.21 1.01 11.70
C ARG A 160 -11.87 0.71 13.15
N TYR A 161 -12.49 1.46 14.05
CA TYR A 161 -12.48 1.20 15.49
C TYR A 161 -13.87 1.54 16.03
N PRO A 162 -14.75 0.55 16.21
CA PRO A 162 -16.14 0.80 16.61
C PRO A 162 -16.21 1.63 17.89
N ASN A 163 -17.21 2.51 17.96
CA ASN A 163 -17.46 3.43 19.09
C ASN A 163 -16.36 4.45 19.41
N GLN A 164 -15.18 4.37 18.77
CA GLN A 164 -14.06 5.30 18.96
C GLN A 164 -13.86 6.20 17.74
N ILE A 165 -13.97 5.65 16.53
CA ILE A 165 -13.90 6.42 15.27
C ILE A 165 -15.33 6.64 14.75
N LYS A 166 -15.65 7.87 14.38
CA LYS A 166 -16.96 8.22 13.80
C LYS A 166 -17.16 7.50 12.46
N ALA A 167 -18.18 6.67 12.35
CA ALA A 167 -18.49 5.97 11.11
C ALA A 167 -18.74 6.92 9.91
N GLY A 168 -18.22 6.55 8.75
CA GLY A 168 -18.40 7.29 7.49
C GLY A 168 -17.68 8.64 7.41
N CYS A 169 -16.80 8.96 8.36
CA CYS A 169 -15.97 10.15 8.27
C CYS A 169 -14.86 9.99 7.22
N LYS A 170 -14.29 11.13 6.79
CA LYS A 170 -13.14 11.20 5.89
C LYS A 170 -12.19 12.27 6.42
N THR A 171 -10.91 12.12 6.11
CA THR A 171 -9.86 13.11 6.42
C THR A 171 -8.98 13.29 5.19
N ASN A 172 -8.43 14.50 5.03
CA ASN A 172 -7.42 14.83 4.03
C ASN A 172 -6.01 14.90 4.65
N HIS A 173 -5.86 14.47 5.91
CA HIS A 173 -4.56 14.39 6.56
C HIS A 173 -3.60 13.52 5.74
N LYS A 174 -2.45 14.07 5.36
CA LYS A 174 -1.42 13.39 4.58
C LYS A 174 -0.54 12.59 5.55
N SER A 175 -0.62 11.26 5.48
CA SER A 175 0.23 10.33 6.21
C SER A 175 1.06 9.48 5.26
N ALA A 176 2.10 8.86 5.79
CA ALA A 176 2.95 7.90 5.11
C ALA A 176 3.05 6.60 5.91
N PHE A 177 3.55 5.53 5.28
CA PHE A 177 3.57 4.21 5.90
C PHE A 177 4.42 4.16 7.18
N TRP A 178 5.47 4.98 7.26
CA TRP A 178 6.30 5.10 8.46
C TRP A 178 5.59 5.76 9.66
N ASP A 179 4.41 6.36 9.45
CA ASP A 179 3.55 6.87 10.52
C ASP A 179 2.77 5.75 11.25
N ILE A 180 2.68 4.55 10.66
CA ILE A 180 2.02 3.40 11.28
C ILE A 180 2.69 3.06 12.61
N MET A 181 4.02 3.00 12.66
CA MET A 181 4.76 2.59 13.86
C MET A 181 4.50 3.50 15.08
N PRO A 182 4.68 4.83 15.01
CA PRO A 182 4.34 5.71 16.13
C PRO A 182 2.85 5.73 16.43
N THR A 183 1.97 5.57 15.43
CA THR A 183 0.52 5.45 15.68
C THR A 183 0.19 4.18 16.48
N LEU A 184 0.79 3.04 16.15
CA LEU A 184 0.62 1.79 16.91
C LEU A 184 1.19 1.90 18.32
N ALA A 185 2.32 2.58 18.49
CA ALA A 185 2.92 2.86 19.80
C ALA A 185 1.97 3.69 20.67
N ASP A 186 1.39 4.76 20.13
CA ASP A 186 0.40 5.58 20.83
C ASP A 186 -0.88 4.78 21.17
N ILE A 187 -1.38 3.96 20.24
CA ILE A 187 -2.53 3.07 20.47
C ILE A 187 -2.27 2.12 21.63
N ALA A 188 -1.07 1.55 21.68
CA ALA A 188 -0.64 0.63 22.73
C ALA A 188 -0.21 1.33 24.02
N ASN A 189 -0.17 2.68 24.03
CA ASN A 189 0.38 3.49 25.11
C ASN A 189 1.82 3.07 25.48
N ILE A 190 2.66 2.93 24.45
CA ILE A 190 4.07 2.54 24.53
C ILE A 190 4.92 3.71 24.04
N GLU A 191 5.92 4.09 24.82
CA GLU A 191 6.95 5.02 24.35
C GLU A 191 7.91 4.27 23.42
N LEU A 192 8.16 4.83 22.24
CA LEU A 192 9.22 4.32 21.36
C LEU A 192 10.58 4.48 22.05
N PRO A 193 11.52 3.52 21.86
CA PRO A 193 12.84 3.62 22.49
C PRO A 193 13.55 4.92 22.08
N ALA A 194 14.13 5.63 23.05
CA ALA A 194 14.73 6.96 22.83
C ALA A 194 15.90 6.97 21.83
N ASN A 195 16.49 5.79 21.56
CA ASN A 195 17.57 5.61 20.60
C ASN A 195 17.10 5.28 19.17
N GLU A 196 15.79 5.06 18.97
CA GLU A 196 15.19 4.82 17.66
C GLU A 196 14.67 6.15 17.11
N GLN A 197 15.36 6.71 16.12
CA GLN A 197 14.84 7.88 15.40
C GLN A 197 13.80 7.39 14.39
N THR A 198 12.59 7.92 14.47
CA THR A 198 11.55 7.74 13.47
C THR A 198 11.21 9.07 12.83
N ASP A 199 11.04 9.07 11.51
CA ASP A 199 10.47 10.21 10.78
C ASP A 199 8.94 10.24 10.87
N GLY A 200 8.33 9.20 11.47
CA GLY A 200 6.89 9.06 11.56
C GLY A 200 6.23 9.98 12.60
N ILE A 201 5.03 10.44 12.25
CA ILE A 201 4.16 11.23 13.10
C ILE A 201 2.87 10.45 13.31
N SER A 202 2.55 10.16 14.57
CA SER A 202 1.29 9.48 14.90
C SER A 202 0.07 10.26 14.39
N PHE A 203 -0.84 9.56 13.71
CA PHE A 203 -2.12 10.10 13.26
C PHE A 203 -3.30 9.68 14.16
N LEU A 204 -3.02 9.14 15.35
CA LEU A 204 -4.04 8.78 16.33
C LEU A 204 -4.98 9.95 16.70
N PRO A 205 -4.50 11.22 16.86
CA PRO A 205 -5.38 12.37 17.11
C PRO A 205 -6.46 12.54 16.03
N THR A 206 -6.10 12.34 14.76
CA THR A 206 -7.05 12.37 13.64
C THR A 206 -8.07 11.25 13.72
N LEU A 207 -7.65 10.02 14.03
CA LEU A 207 -8.56 8.88 14.15
C LEU A 207 -9.61 9.11 15.23
N LEU A 208 -9.17 9.51 16.42
CA LEU A 208 -10.04 9.68 17.58
C LEU A 208 -10.76 11.03 17.62
N ASN A 209 -10.41 11.94 16.70
CA ASN A 209 -10.83 13.34 16.70
C ASN A 209 -10.62 14.01 18.08
N LYS A 210 -9.41 13.82 18.63
CA LYS A 210 -9.01 14.30 19.97
C LYS A 210 -7.62 14.91 19.92
N GLY A 211 -7.49 16.14 20.42
CA GLY A 211 -6.21 16.85 20.44
C GLY A 211 -5.87 17.52 19.10
N GLU A 212 -4.62 17.94 18.97
CA GLU A 212 -4.09 18.54 17.75
C GLU A 212 -3.35 17.48 16.92
N GLN A 213 -3.60 17.45 15.61
CA GLN A 213 -2.87 16.59 14.68
C GLN A 213 -1.62 17.32 14.19
N ASN A 214 -0.46 16.76 14.47
CA ASN A 214 0.78 17.22 13.85
C ASN A 214 0.83 16.82 12.38
N GLU A 215 1.37 17.69 11.54
CA GLU A 215 1.53 17.45 10.10
C GLU A 215 2.99 17.37 9.71
N HIS A 216 3.27 16.55 8.70
CA HIS A 216 4.57 16.51 8.05
C HIS A 216 4.88 17.84 7.37
N LYS A 217 6.07 18.40 7.63
CA LYS A 217 6.57 19.55 6.86
C LYS A 217 6.82 19.19 5.40
N TYR A 218 7.13 17.93 5.14
CA TYR A 218 7.29 17.35 3.83
C TYR A 218 7.25 15.82 3.93
N LEU A 219 6.96 15.15 2.82
CA LEU A 219 7.16 13.72 2.65
C LEU A 219 8.15 13.48 1.52
N TYR A 220 8.99 12.45 1.66
CA TYR A 220 10.07 12.16 0.72
C TYR A 220 10.07 10.67 0.35
N TRP A 221 10.34 10.38 -0.92
CA TRP A 221 10.50 9.02 -1.43
C TRP A 221 11.71 8.93 -2.35
N GLU A 222 12.38 7.78 -2.33
CA GLU A 222 13.37 7.41 -3.33
C GLU A 222 13.14 5.97 -3.82
N PHE A 223 13.40 5.74 -5.11
CA PHE A 223 13.34 4.42 -5.73
C PHE A 223 14.62 4.18 -6.52
N HIS A 224 15.28 3.04 -6.27
CA HIS A 224 16.66 2.83 -6.70
C HIS A 224 16.82 2.29 -8.13
N GLU A 225 15.78 1.66 -8.67
CA GLU A 225 15.78 1.09 -10.02
C GLU A 225 15.42 2.14 -11.08
N ALA A 226 15.39 1.74 -12.36
CA ALA A 226 14.96 2.57 -13.48
C ALA A 226 15.68 3.94 -13.55
N GLY A 227 17.00 3.93 -13.34
CA GLY A 227 17.82 5.15 -13.34
C GLY A 227 17.72 5.99 -12.07
N GLY A 228 16.99 5.53 -11.05
CA GLY A 228 16.74 6.26 -9.81
C GLY A 228 15.60 7.27 -9.95
N ARG A 229 14.70 7.30 -8.97
CA ARG A 229 13.60 8.27 -8.90
C ARG A 229 13.55 8.87 -7.51
N LEU A 230 13.25 10.17 -7.42
CA LEU A 230 13.05 10.88 -6.16
C LEU A 230 11.72 11.63 -6.21
N ALA A 231 11.03 11.75 -5.08
CA ALA A 231 9.87 12.62 -4.96
C ALA A 231 9.86 13.37 -3.63
N LEU A 232 9.40 14.62 -3.68
CA LEU A 232 9.19 15.48 -2.52
C LEU A 232 7.78 16.07 -2.58
N LEU A 233 7.00 15.88 -1.53
CA LEU A 233 5.71 16.53 -1.32
C LEU A 233 5.83 17.55 -0.18
N GLU A 234 5.53 18.81 -0.43
CA GLU A 234 5.48 19.89 0.57
C GLU A 234 4.24 20.75 0.38
N GLY A 235 3.33 20.71 1.36
CA GLY A 235 1.99 21.26 1.17
C GLY A 235 1.33 20.54 -0.01
N ASP A 236 0.85 21.30 -0.99
CA ASP A 236 0.27 20.75 -2.22
C ASP A 236 1.26 20.66 -3.39
N TRP A 237 2.50 21.11 -3.19
CA TRP A 237 3.50 21.06 -4.24
C TRP A 237 4.25 19.73 -4.22
N LYS A 238 4.35 19.10 -5.38
CA LYS A 238 5.06 17.85 -5.56
C LYS A 238 6.13 18.00 -6.63
N MET A 239 7.36 17.64 -6.28
CA MET A 239 8.46 17.50 -7.22
C MET A 239 8.76 16.03 -7.45
N VAL A 240 8.96 15.66 -8.71
CA VAL A 240 9.41 14.32 -9.13
C VAL A 240 10.70 14.48 -9.93
N ILE A 241 11.71 13.70 -9.59
CA ILE A 241 12.96 13.60 -10.36
C ILE A 241 13.04 12.17 -10.89
N LEU A 242 13.00 12.01 -12.21
CA LEU A 242 13.28 10.75 -12.88
C LEU A 242 14.76 10.69 -13.28
N ASN A 243 15.28 9.48 -13.49
CA ASN A 243 16.65 9.26 -13.95
C ASN A 243 17.72 9.93 -13.05
N ALA A 244 17.46 10.01 -11.75
CA ALA A 244 18.25 10.73 -10.76
C ALA A 244 19.74 10.31 -10.69
N LYS A 245 20.07 9.09 -11.15
CA LYS A 245 21.43 8.53 -11.21
C LYS A 245 22.14 8.78 -12.55
N THR A 246 21.47 9.43 -13.50
CA THR A 246 21.95 9.69 -14.87
C THR A 246 21.66 11.15 -15.27
N GLU A 247 20.86 11.39 -16.31
CA GLU A 247 20.40 12.72 -16.70
C GLU A 247 19.02 12.98 -16.10
N GLU A 248 18.98 13.82 -15.08
CA GLU A 248 17.76 14.08 -14.32
C GLU A 248 16.68 14.73 -15.19
N ILE A 249 15.46 14.20 -15.10
CA ILE A 249 14.25 14.85 -15.61
C ILE A 249 13.48 15.34 -14.39
N VAL A 250 13.40 16.66 -14.22
CA VAL A 250 12.76 17.30 -13.07
C VAL A 250 11.38 17.81 -13.48
N GLU A 251 10.38 17.43 -12.70
CA GLU A 251 8.98 17.81 -12.90
C GLU A 251 8.43 18.45 -11.62
N LEU A 252 7.51 19.39 -11.78
CA LEU A 252 6.85 20.08 -10.67
C LEU A 252 5.33 20.11 -10.91
N TYR A 253 4.57 19.79 -9.87
CA TYR A 253 3.10 19.75 -9.89
C TYR A 253 2.51 20.45 -8.65
N ASN A 254 1.30 20.96 -8.79
CA ASN A 254 0.46 21.42 -7.68
C ASN A 254 -0.78 20.53 -7.58
N LEU A 255 -0.81 19.65 -6.58
CA LEU A 255 -1.85 18.63 -6.39
C LEU A 255 -3.20 19.19 -5.93
N ALA A 256 -3.26 20.46 -5.48
CA ALA A 256 -4.53 21.11 -5.17
C ALA A 256 -5.39 21.30 -6.42
N ASP A 257 -4.75 21.56 -7.55
CA ASP A 257 -5.40 21.86 -8.83
C ASP A 257 -5.25 20.72 -9.86
N ASP A 258 -4.19 19.92 -9.75
CA ASP A 258 -3.84 18.86 -10.71
C ASP A 258 -3.42 17.57 -9.99
N LEU A 259 -4.42 16.84 -9.49
CA LEU A 259 -4.20 15.57 -8.79
C LEU A 259 -3.62 14.47 -9.70
N GLY A 260 -3.85 14.59 -11.01
CA GLY A 260 -3.35 13.65 -12.02
C GLY A 260 -1.94 13.95 -12.52
N GLU A 261 -1.26 14.96 -11.99
CA GLU A 261 0.11 15.32 -12.37
C GLU A 261 0.28 15.43 -13.90
N THR A 262 -0.68 16.09 -14.54
CA THR A 262 -0.81 16.22 -16.00
C THR A 262 -0.18 17.49 -16.55
N ASN A 263 -0.03 18.53 -15.73
CA ASN A 263 0.50 19.84 -16.09
C ASN A 263 1.82 20.11 -15.36
N ASN A 264 2.94 19.85 -16.03
CA ASN A 264 4.26 20.13 -15.46
C ASN A 264 4.51 21.66 -15.42
N LEU A 265 4.67 22.18 -14.20
CA LEU A 265 4.84 23.60 -13.89
C LEU A 265 6.30 24.05 -13.78
N ILE A 266 7.27 23.21 -14.15
CA ILE A 266 8.70 23.46 -13.92
C ILE A 266 9.19 24.81 -14.48
N ASP A 267 8.68 25.23 -15.64
CA ASP A 267 9.05 26.48 -16.30
C ASP A 267 8.20 27.67 -15.83
N GLN A 268 6.92 27.42 -15.56
CA GLN A 268 5.95 28.46 -15.15
C GLN A 268 6.20 28.93 -13.72
N GLU A 269 6.67 28.03 -12.86
CA GLU A 269 6.88 28.24 -11.42
C GLU A 269 8.37 28.08 -11.06
N ALA A 270 9.26 28.68 -11.87
CA ALA A 270 10.71 28.47 -11.80
C ALA A 270 11.33 28.75 -10.42
N GLU A 271 10.83 29.76 -9.68
CA GLU A 271 11.30 30.05 -8.32
C GLU A 271 10.93 28.91 -7.35
N LYS A 272 9.68 28.42 -7.45
CA LYS A 272 9.19 27.30 -6.63
C LYS A 272 9.91 26.00 -6.97
N ALA A 273 10.13 25.74 -8.26
CA ALA A 273 10.92 24.62 -8.75
C ALA A 273 12.32 24.63 -8.14
N LYS A 274 13.03 25.77 -8.22
CA LYS A 274 14.36 25.90 -7.63
C LYS A 274 14.34 25.66 -6.12
N GLN A 275 13.37 26.25 -5.40
CA GLN A 275 13.22 26.07 -3.96
C GLN A 275 13.05 24.59 -3.58
N MET A 276 12.15 23.88 -4.26
CA MET A 276 11.87 22.48 -3.97
C MET A 276 13.03 21.56 -4.34
N TYR A 277 13.72 21.85 -5.44
CA TYR A 277 14.91 21.10 -5.86
C TYR A 277 16.02 21.21 -4.81
N ASP A 278 16.35 22.45 -4.41
CA ASP A 278 17.38 22.71 -3.39
C ASP A 278 17.00 22.02 -2.06
N LYS A 279 15.72 22.11 -1.66
CA LYS A 279 15.22 21.43 -0.47
C LYS A 279 15.39 19.92 -0.57
N LEU A 280 14.91 19.29 -1.65
CA LEU A 280 15.00 17.84 -1.89
C LEU A 280 16.44 17.34 -1.76
N LYS A 281 17.40 18.05 -2.36
CA LYS A 281 18.82 17.69 -2.26
C LYS A 281 19.38 17.86 -0.85
N SER A 282 18.87 18.82 -0.07
CA SER A 282 19.35 19.06 1.31
C SER A 282 18.79 18.12 2.38
N ILE A 283 17.53 17.68 2.23
CA ILE A 283 16.86 16.79 3.22
C ILE A 283 17.26 15.32 3.06
N ARG A 284 17.75 14.96 1.87
CA ARG A 284 18.08 13.59 1.55
C ARG A 284 19.30 13.14 2.35
N THR A 285 19.15 12.05 3.09
CA THR A 285 20.25 11.38 3.81
C THR A 285 20.64 10.10 3.07
N GLU A 286 21.92 9.91 2.77
CA GLU A 286 22.40 8.69 2.13
C GLU A 286 22.30 7.51 3.10
N SER A 287 21.71 6.40 2.66
CA SER A 287 21.71 5.16 3.44
C SER A 287 23.08 4.48 3.35
N GLU A 288 23.65 4.11 4.51
CA GLU A 288 24.88 3.31 4.57
C GLU A 288 24.67 1.86 4.09
N VAL A 289 23.42 1.36 4.14
CA VAL A 289 23.07 -0.02 3.77
C VAL A 289 22.65 -0.12 2.30
N PHE A 290 21.90 0.88 1.81
CA PHE A 290 21.38 0.93 0.45
C PHE A 290 21.73 2.27 -0.21
N PRO A 291 23.01 2.48 -0.57
CA PRO A 291 23.40 3.76 -1.14
C PRO A 291 22.73 3.99 -2.50
N PHE A 292 22.35 5.23 -2.76
CA PHE A 292 21.60 5.61 -3.96
C PHE A 292 22.52 6.05 -5.09
N TYR A 293 23.53 6.88 -4.78
CA TYR A 293 24.43 7.44 -5.79
C TYR A 293 25.74 6.67 -5.94
N SER A 294 26.08 5.78 -5.00
CA SER A 294 27.27 4.94 -5.14
C SER A 294 26.95 3.60 -5.81
N LYS A 295 27.88 3.16 -6.66
CA LYS A 295 28.05 1.78 -7.11
C LYS A 295 29.42 1.31 -6.67
#